data_AF-A0A1G1D7F0-F1
#
_entry.id   AF-A0A1G1D7F0-F1
#
_cell.length_a   1.000
_cell.length_b   1.000
_cell.length_c   1.000
_cell.angle_alpha   90.00
_cell.angle_beta   90.00
_cell.angle_gamma   90.00
#
_symmetry.space_group_name_H-M   'P 1'
#
loop_
_entity.id
_entity.type
_entity.pdbx_description
1 polymer ?
#
loop_
_entity_poly.entity_id
_entity_poly.type
_entity_poly.pdbx_seq_one_letter_code
_entity_poly.pdbx_strand_id
1 'polypeptide(L)'
;MTTLTKIFRGCHSKKLAKLAKILLDTHFKLSLQYVPSKTILSFCEKIMNKQQIALYLTLDALGIRKQVKTFPNRLAIQKGIYLAQEFGINLGYFFRWYLHGPYSPSLSRDAYEVVDTIDEIKQEPRNYSLDSISLDKLTKLKQSIKSTDPKKIARELELLGSVRYLHTRFNMSDKSVAEVTKGLIHRGKSFTEKEVKLATEKLSKLGL
;
A
#
# COMPACT_ATOMS: atom_id res chain seq x y z
N MET A 1 -20.74 -2.22 -38.96
CA MET A 1 -19.49 -2.97 -38.72
C MET A 1 -18.27 -2.09 -38.39
N THR A 2 -18.38 -0.76 -38.34
CA THR A 2 -17.20 0.14 -38.32
C THR A 2 -16.83 0.70 -36.95
N THR A 3 -17.60 0.44 -35.90
CA THR A 3 -17.43 1.07 -34.57
C THR A 3 -16.70 0.17 -33.56
N LEU A 4 -16.80 -1.16 -33.68
CA LEU A 4 -16.20 -2.12 -32.73
C LEU A 4 -14.70 -2.33 -32.96
N THR A 5 -14.21 -2.16 -34.20
CA THR A 5 -12.80 -2.37 -34.55
C THR A 5 -11.85 -1.34 -33.93
N LYS A 6 -12.36 -0.18 -33.47
CA LYS A 6 -11.56 0.83 -32.77
C LYS A 6 -11.29 0.46 -31.30
N ILE A 7 -12.17 -0.31 -30.66
CA ILE A 7 -12.00 -0.73 -29.26
C ILE A 7 -10.88 -1.80 -29.13
N PHE A 8 -10.67 -2.60 -30.17
CA PHE A 8 -9.68 -3.68 -30.17
C PHE A 8 -8.23 -3.25 -30.49
N ARG A 9 -7.99 -2.00 -30.93
CA ARG A 9 -6.63 -1.56 -31.32
C ARG A 9 -5.69 -1.29 -30.13
N GLY A 10 -6.18 -1.30 -28.89
CA GLY A 10 -5.36 -1.10 -27.68
C GLY A 10 -5.08 -2.36 -26.86
N CYS A 11 -5.59 -3.54 -27.25
CA CYS A 11 -5.43 -4.76 -26.45
C CYS A 11 -4.18 -5.55 -26.87
N HIS A 12 -3.08 -5.40 -26.14
CA HIS A 12 -1.80 -6.07 -26.46
C HIS A 12 -1.77 -7.58 -26.19
N SER A 13 -2.83 -8.16 -25.64
CA SER A 13 -2.93 -9.61 -25.43
C SER A 13 -3.77 -10.28 -26.52
N LYS A 14 -3.09 -10.94 -27.47
CA LYS A 14 -3.71 -11.78 -28.51
C LYS A 14 -4.65 -12.86 -27.95
N LYS A 15 -4.50 -13.22 -26.66
CA LYS A 15 -5.31 -14.23 -25.95
C LYS A 15 -6.66 -13.68 -25.48
N LEU A 16 -6.71 -12.42 -25.03
CA LEU A 16 -7.93 -11.73 -24.60
C LEU A 16 -8.82 -11.35 -25.78
N ALA A 17 -8.22 -10.89 -26.90
CA ALA A 17 -8.95 -10.66 -28.14
C ALA A 17 -9.62 -11.95 -28.67
N LYS A 18 -8.97 -13.11 -28.50
CA LYS A 18 -9.50 -14.42 -28.91
C LYS A 18 -10.66 -14.88 -28.02
N LEU A 19 -10.57 -14.69 -26.70
CA LEU A 19 -11.65 -15.02 -25.75
C LEU A 19 -12.86 -14.09 -25.90
N ALA A 20 -12.64 -12.78 -26.08
CA ALA A 20 -13.70 -11.83 -26.33
C ALA A 20 -14.42 -12.13 -27.67
N LYS A 21 -13.66 -12.51 -28.72
CA LYS A 21 -14.24 -12.91 -30.01
C LYS A 21 -15.03 -14.21 -29.90
N ILE A 22 -14.56 -15.21 -29.14
CA ILE A 22 -15.32 -16.45 -28.88
C ILE A 22 -16.62 -16.16 -28.11
N LEU A 23 -16.58 -15.30 -27.09
CA LEU A 23 -17.77 -14.90 -26.33
C LEU A 23 -18.77 -14.10 -27.19
N LEU A 24 -18.29 -13.21 -28.05
CA LEU A 24 -19.14 -12.47 -29.00
C LEU A 24 -19.73 -13.37 -30.09
N ASP A 25 -18.95 -14.28 -30.67
CA ASP A 25 -19.41 -15.18 -31.75
C ASP A 25 -20.39 -16.25 -31.25
N THR A 26 -20.24 -16.72 -29.99
CA THR A 26 -21.15 -17.73 -29.41
C THR A 26 -22.52 -17.14 -29.04
N HIS A 27 -22.60 -15.83 -28.77
CA HIS A 27 -23.82 -15.15 -28.31
C HIS A 27 -24.55 -14.34 -29.39
N PHE A 28 -24.00 -14.20 -30.60
CA PHE A 28 -24.63 -13.41 -31.69
C PHE A 28 -25.81 -14.12 -32.39
N LYS A 29 -26.20 -15.34 -31.98
CA LYS A 29 -27.32 -16.08 -32.59
C LYS A 29 -28.68 -15.90 -31.92
N LEU A 30 -28.80 -15.11 -30.86
CA LEU A 30 -30.09 -14.85 -30.21
C LEU A 30 -30.27 -13.34 -30.00
N SER A 31 -31.32 -12.81 -30.63
CA SER A 31 -31.82 -11.45 -30.46
C SER A 31 -32.32 -11.23 -29.03
N LEU A 32 -31.42 -10.90 -28.11
CA LEU A 32 -31.75 -10.45 -26.76
C LEU A 32 -30.85 -9.25 -26.42
N GLN A 33 -31.46 -8.17 -25.95
CA GLN A 33 -30.76 -6.99 -25.43
C GLN A 33 -29.71 -7.43 -24.40
N TYR A 34 -28.43 -7.35 -24.78
CA TYR A 34 -27.32 -7.64 -23.90
C TYR A 34 -27.23 -6.53 -22.84
N VAL A 35 -27.71 -6.80 -21.64
CA VAL A 35 -27.38 -6.03 -20.44
C VAL A 35 -26.14 -6.67 -19.85
N PRO A 36 -24.96 -6.02 -19.89
CA PRO A 36 -23.76 -6.60 -19.32
C PRO A 36 -24.01 -6.83 -17.83
N SER A 37 -23.84 -8.07 -17.37
CA SER A 37 -23.80 -8.38 -15.94
C SER A 37 -22.78 -7.48 -15.25
N LYS A 38 -23.10 -6.95 -14.05
CA LYS A 38 -22.18 -6.17 -13.20
C LYS A 38 -20.81 -6.85 -13.06
N THR A 39 -20.76 -8.18 -13.15
CA THR A 39 -19.53 -8.98 -13.09
C THR A 39 -18.58 -8.70 -14.25
N ILE A 40 -19.08 -8.55 -15.49
CA ILE A 40 -18.25 -8.31 -16.68
C ILE A 40 -17.74 -6.87 -16.72
N LEU A 41 -18.56 -5.91 -16.28
CA LEU A 41 -18.12 -4.53 -16.09
C LEU A 41 -17.07 -4.45 -14.97
N SER A 42 -17.27 -5.15 -13.84
CA SER A 42 -16.26 -5.19 -12.77
C SER A 42 -14.94 -5.83 -13.21
N PHE A 43 -14.98 -6.79 -14.14
CA PHE A 43 -13.79 -7.47 -14.64
C PHE A 43 -13.00 -6.60 -15.62
N CYS A 44 -13.68 -5.76 -16.42
CA CYS A 44 -13.04 -4.76 -17.28
C CYS A 44 -12.60 -3.49 -16.52
N GLU A 45 -13.22 -3.18 -15.38
CA GLU A 45 -12.89 -2.02 -14.53
C GLU A 45 -11.75 -2.26 -13.54
N LYS A 46 -11.34 -3.52 -13.29
CA LYS A 46 -10.32 -3.86 -12.29
C LYS A 46 -8.88 -3.74 -12.80
N ILE A 47 -8.60 -2.65 -13.52
CA ILE A 47 -7.23 -2.18 -13.76
C ILE A 47 -6.85 -1.41 -12.50
N MET A 48 -5.73 -1.77 -11.86
CA MET A 48 -5.27 -1.06 -10.66
C MET A 48 -5.12 0.43 -10.99
N ASN A 49 -5.71 1.30 -10.19
CA ASN A 49 -5.53 2.74 -10.40
C ASN A 49 -4.08 3.15 -10.07
N LYS A 50 -3.66 4.36 -10.47
CA LYS A 50 -2.28 4.84 -10.25
C LYS A 50 -1.85 4.80 -8.77
N GLN A 51 -2.78 5.10 -7.84
CA GLN A 51 -2.51 5.07 -6.41
C GLN A 51 -2.27 3.62 -5.92
N GLN A 52 -3.05 2.67 -6.41
CA GLN A 52 -2.89 1.24 -6.14
C GLN A 52 -1.58 0.67 -6.73
N ILE A 53 -1.19 1.11 -7.93
CA ILE A 53 0.12 0.76 -8.53
C ILE A 53 1.25 1.31 -7.67
N ALA A 54 1.18 2.57 -7.25
CA ALA A 54 2.18 3.18 -6.38
C ALA A 54 2.26 2.48 -5.01
N LEU A 55 1.12 2.10 -4.43
CA LEU A 55 1.05 1.26 -3.23
C LEU A 55 1.77 -0.06 -3.44
N TYR A 56 1.47 -0.78 -4.52
CA TYR A 56 2.10 -2.06 -4.84
C TYR A 56 3.63 -1.96 -4.93
N LEU A 57 4.12 -0.99 -5.71
CA LEU A 57 5.55 -0.77 -5.91
C LEU A 57 6.24 -0.36 -4.61
N THR A 58 5.60 0.47 -3.79
CA THR A 58 6.15 0.89 -2.49
C THR A 58 6.25 -0.29 -1.52
N LEU A 59 5.23 -1.14 -1.44
CA LEU A 59 5.27 -2.34 -0.61
C LEU A 59 6.36 -3.32 -1.07
N ASP A 60 6.56 -3.45 -2.37
CA ASP A 60 7.63 -4.28 -2.95
C ASP A 60 9.02 -3.74 -2.59
N ALA A 61 9.26 -2.45 -2.80
CA ALA A 61 10.52 -1.78 -2.46
C ALA A 61 10.83 -1.86 -0.96
N LEU A 62 9.81 -1.76 -0.09
CA LEU A 62 9.96 -1.94 1.37
C LEU A 62 10.17 -3.40 1.79
N GLY A 63 9.94 -4.37 0.90
CA GLY A 63 9.95 -5.79 1.26
C GLY A 63 8.81 -6.18 2.20
N ILE A 64 7.73 -5.39 2.27
CA ILE A 64 6.55 -5.72 3.06
C ILE A 64 5.69 -6.71 2.28
N ARG A 65 5.26 -7.77 2.94
CA ARG A 65 4.43 -8.79 2.29
C ARG A 65 3.09 -8.18 1.88
N LYS A 66 2.76 -8.28 0.60
CA LYS A 66 1.48 -7.88 0.01
C LYS A 66 0.40 -8.90 0.34
N GLN A 67 0.01 -8.98 1.61
CA GLN A 67 -1.05 -9.87 2.09
C GLN A 67 -1.77 -9.26 3.29
N VAL A 68 -3.09 -9.38 3.32
CA VAL A 68 -3.95 -8.78 4.37
C VAL A 68 -4.55 -9.80 5.34
N LYS A 69 -4.26 -11.10 5.15
CA LYS A 69 -4.84 -12.21 5.94
C LYS A 69 -4.53 -12.11 7.44
N THR A 70 -3.32 -11.69 7.81
CA THR A 70 -2.90 -11.64 9.22
C THR A 70 -2.86 -10.21 9.74
N PHE A 71 -3.13 -10.04 11.04
CA PHE A 71 -3.04 -8.73 11.69
C PHE A 71 -1.65 -8.08 11.58
N PRO A 72 -0.52 -8.78 11.83
CA PRO A 72 0.81 -8.20 11.66
C PRO A 72 1.07 -7.66 10.26
N ASN A 73 0.59 -8.33 9.19
CA ASN A 73 0.81 -7.85 7.84
C ASN A 73 -0.01 -6.59 7.54
N ARG A 74 -1.28 -6.54 7.97
CA ARG A 74 -2.10 -5.31 7.86
C ARG A 74 -1.47 -4.16 8.62
N LEU A 75 -0.93 -4.43 9.81
CA LEU A 75 -0.22 -3.44 10.61
C LEU A 75 1.05 -2.95 9.90
N ALA A 76 1.88 -3.85 9.38
CA ALA A 76 3.08 -3.50 8.64
C ALA A 76 2.76 -2.64 7.40
N ILE A 77 1.72 -2.96 6.63
CA ILE A 77 1.27 -2.14 5.49
C ILE A 77 0.91 -0.73 5.97
N GLN A 78 0.07 -0.59 7.00
CA GLN A 78 -0.37 0.71 7.51
C GLN A 78 0.82 1.58 7.97
N LYS A 79 1.75 1.00 8.71
CA LYS A 79 2.87 1.74 9.29
C LYS A 79 3.99 1.99 8.29
N GLY A 80 4.27 1.03 7.41
CA GLY A 80 5.27 1.16 6.35
C GLY A 80 4.91 2.24 5.35
N ILE A 81 3.64 2.28 4.91
CA ILE A 81 3.17 3.31 3.98
C ILE A 81 3.12 4.69 4.65
N TYR A 82 2.71 4.76 5.92
CA TYR A 82 2.81 6.02 6.67
C TYR A 82 4.25 6.56 6.68
N LEU A 83 5.22 5.73 7.07
CA LEU A 83 6.64 6.12 7.11
C LEU A 83 7.18 6.47 5.73
N ALA A 84 6.78 5.77 4.67
CA ALA A 84 7.14 6.12 3.30
C ALA A 84 6.66 7.53 2.91
N GLN A 85 5.41 7.89 3.26
CA GLN A 85 4.91 9.24 3.00
C GLN A 85 5.61 10.31 3.85
N GLU A 86 5.90 10.02 5.11
CA GLU A 86 6.70 10.91 5.96
C GLU A 86 8.11 11.10 5.39
N PHE A 87 8.63 10.11 4.65
CA PHE A 87 9.90 10.18 3.93
C PHE A 87 9.80 10.95 2.59
N GLY A 88 8.63 11.48 2.26
CA GLY A 88 8.38 12.30 1.07
C GLY A 88 7.85 11.53 -0.14
N ILE A 89 7.45 10.26 0.01
CA ILE A 89 6.88 9.47 -1.08
C ILE A 89 5.36 9.61 -0.99
N ASN A 90 4.82 10.64 -1.64
CA ASN A 90 3.40 10.97 -1.52
C ASN A 90 2.53 9.97 -2.29
N LEU A 91 1.77 9.17 -1.54
CA LEU A 91 0.84 8.16 -2.08
C LEU A 91 -0.63 8.60 -1.94
N GLY A 92 -0.89 9.83 -1.49
CA GLY A 92 -2.25 10.37 -1.35
C GLY A 92 -3.07 9.77 -0.20
N TYR A 93 -2.45 9.04 0.73
CA TYR A 93 -3.14 8.49 1.89
C TYR A 93 -3.14 9.47 3.06
N PHE A 94 -4.31 9.68 3.68
CA PHE A 94 -4.44 10.48 4.89
C PHE A 94 -4.44 9.58 6.12
N PHE A 95 -3.61 9.94 7.10
CA PHE A 95 -3.44 9.18 8.33
C PHE A 95 -3.98 9.94 9.54
N ARG A 96 -4.66 9.20 10.42
CA ARG A 96 -5.08 9.66 11.74
C ARG A 96 -4.60 8.70 12.81
N TRP A 97 -4.53 9.15 14.06
CA TRP A 97 -4.26 8.24 15.17
C TRP A 97 -5.46 7.30 15.40
N TYR A 98 -5.23 5.99 15.44
CA TYR A 98 -6.24 4.97 15.72
C TYR A 98 -5.60 3.71 16.31
N LEU A 99 -6.00 3.32 17.53
CA LEU A 99 -5.57 2.14 18.31
C LEU A 99 -4.07 1.80 18.24
N HIS A 100 -3.63 1.30 17.09
CA HIS A 100 -2.25 0.98 16.78
C HIS A 100 -1.39 2.18 16.31
N GLY A 101 -1.88 3.42 16.35
CA GLY A 101 -1.13 4.63 15.94
C GLY A 101 -1.60 5.16 14.58
N PRO A 102 -0.73 5.66 13.68
CA PRO A 102 -1.15 6.19 12.38
C PRO A 102 -1.89 5.15 11.53
N TYR A 103 -3.11 5.47 11.10
CA TYR A 103 -3.97 4.58 10.33
C TYR A 103 -4.71 5.35 9.23
N SER A 104 -4.81 4.73 8.06
CA SER A 104 -5.57 5.24 6.93
C SER A 104 -6.62 4.21 6.49
N PRO A 105 -7.93 4.54 6.62
CA PRO A 105 -9.01 3.66 6.14
C PRO A 105 -8.97 3.44 4.62
N SER A 106 -8.60 4.45 3.82
CA SER A 106 -8.48 4.33 2.37
C SER A 106 -7.34 3.40 1.98
N LEU A 107 -6.19 3.49 2.65
CA LEU A 107 -5.10 2.52 2.48
C LEU A 107 -5.54 1.09 2.79
N SER A 108 -6.34 0.89 3.84
CA SER A 108 -6.85 -0.45 4.14
C SER A 108 -7.67 -0.98 2.96
N ARG A 109 -8.59 -0.18 2.42
CA ARG A 109 -9.41 -0.56 1.26
C ARG A 109 -8.53 -0.95 0.06
N ASP A 110 -7.61 -0.08 -0.32
CA ASP A 110 -6.70 -0.34 -1.44
C ASP A 110 -5.81 -1.55 -1.20
N ALA A 111 -5.36 -1.81 0.04
CA ALA A 111 -4.55 -2.97 0.34
C ALA A 111 -5.32 -4.29 0.14
N TYR A 112 -6.62 -4.34 0.45
CA TYR A 112 -7.44 -5.50 0.13
C TYR A 112 -7.61 -5.66 -1.38
N GLU A 113 -7.94 -4.57 -2.08
CA GLU A 113 -8.14 -4.59 -3.54
C GLU A 113 -6.87 -4.97 -4.31
N VAL A 114 -5.72 -4.43 -3.93
CA VAL A 114 -4.41 -4.76 -4.53
C VAL A 114 -4.08 -6.22 -4.29
N VAL A 115 -4.24 -6.73 -3.07
CA VAL A 115 -3.92 -8.15 -2.76
C VAL A 115 -4.80 -9.10 -3.55
N ASP A 116 -6.10 -8.81 -3.67
CA ASP A 116 -7.04 -9.64 -4.42
C ASP A 116 -6.77 -9.59 -5.93
N THR A 117 -6.17 -8.52 -6.45
CA THR A 117 -5.90 -8.34 -7.89
C THR A 117 -4.54 -8.94 -8.32
N ILE A 118 -3.60 -9.14 -7.39
CA ILE A 118 -2.26 -9.69 -7.67
C ILE A 118 -2.32 -11.10 -8.28
N ASP A 119 -3.30 -11.90 -7.93
CA ASP A 119 -3.44 -13.26 -8.49
C ASP A 119 -4.00 -13.24 -9.92
N GLU A 120 -4.73 -12.20 -10.30
CA GLU A 120 -5.44 -12.09 -11.57
C GLU A 120 -4.66 -11.30 -12.64
N ILE A 121 -3.90 -10.26 -12.25
CA ILE A 121 -3.29 -9.29 -13.21
C ILE A 121 -1.85 -8.92 -12.80
N LYS A 122 -0.93 -9.89 -12.85
CA LYS A 122 0.50 -9.70 -12.52
C LYS A 122 1.28 -8.76 -13.46
N GLN A 123 0.68 -8.29 -14.55
CA GLN A 123 1.40 -7.66 -15.66
C GLN A 123 1.52 -6.13 -15.55
N GLU A 124 0.51 -5.43 -15.05
CA GLU A 124 0.47 -3.97 -15.13
C GLU A 124 1.48 -3.24 -14.23
N PRO A 125 1.69 -3.63 -12.95
CA PRO A 125 2.70 -2.98 -12.12
C PRO A 125 4.12 -3.08 -12.70
N ARG A 126 4.40 -4.04 -13.58
CA ARG A 126 5.72 -4.21 -14.20
C ARG A 126 6.06 -3.14 -15.23
N ASN A 127 5.06 -2.38 -15.71
CA ASN A 127 5.27 -1.28 -16.65
C ASN A 127 5.54 0.07 -15.94
N TYR A 128 5.50 0.08 -14.61
CA TYR A 128 5.74 1.27 -13.81
C TYR A 128 6.95 1.04 -12.91
N SER A 129 7.70 2.09 -12.65
CA SER A 129 8.81 2.10 -11.71
C SER A 129 8.73 3.31 -10.81
N LEU A 130 9.23 3.17 -9.58
CA LEU A 130 9.51 4.32 -8.73
C LEU A 130 10.72 5.07 -9.31
N ASP A 131 10.76 6.38 -9.14
CA ASP A 131 11.96 7.17 -9.42
C ASP A 131 13.10 6.77 -8.48
N SER A 132 14.34 7.05 -8.88
CA SER A 132 15.54 6.65 -8.13
C SER A 132 15.57 7.25 -6.72
N ILE A 133 15.11 8.49 -6.54
CA ILE A 133 15.11 9.17 -5.23
C ILE A 133 14.14 8.47 -4.28
N SER A 134 12.93 8.15 -4.74
CA SER A 134 11.96 7.38 -3.97
C SER A 134 12.49 5.98 -3.63
N LEU A 135 13.11 5.30 -4.60
CA LEU A 135 13.67 3.96 -4.38
C LEU A 135 14.81 3.97 -3.36
N ASP A 136 15.70 4.96 -3.39
CA ASP A 136 16.80 5.11 -2.43
C ASP A 136 16.27 5.33 -1.01
N LYS A 137 15.26 6.18 -0.85
CA LYS A 137 14.60 6.42 0.45
C LYS A 137 13.94 5.15 0.99
N LEU A 138 13.19 4.42 0.16
CA LEU A 138 12.57 3.15 0.56
C LEU A 138 13.60 2.08 0.89
N THR A 139 14.71 2.04 0.15
CA THR A 139 15.83 1.11 0.43
C THR A 139 16.46 1.42 1.78
N LYS A 140 16.71 2.69 2.10
CA LYS A 140 17.20 3.11 3.42
C LYS A 140 16.24 2.72 4.54
N LEU A 141 14.93 2.96 4.35
CA LEU A 141 13.91 2.59 5.32
C LEU A 141 13.86 1.07 5.52
N LYS A 142 13.88 0.29 4.44
CA LYS A 142 13.93 -1.18 4.49
C LYS A 142 15.17 -1.69 5.22
N GLN A 143 16.35 -1.17 4.90
CA GLN A 143 17.61 -1.56 5.55
C GLN A 143 17.64 -1.21 7.05
N SER A 144 16.88 -0.20 7.48
CA SER A 144 16.77 0.14 8.90
C SER A 144 15.99 -0.89 9.74
N ILE A 145 15.18 -1.73 9.08
CA ILE A 145 14.36 -2.79 9.68
C ILE A 145 15.15 -4.11 9.58
N LYS A 146 15.67 -4.58 10.72
CA LYS A 146 16.61 -5.72 10.72
C LYS A 146 15.94 -7.09 10.75
N SER A 147 14.66 -7.15 11.12
CA SER A 147 13.94 -8.41 11.29
C SER A 147 13.36 -8.93 9.98
N THR A 148 13.33 -10.25 9.82
CA THR A 148 12.59 -10.96 8.77
C THR A 148 11.26 -11.55 9.27
N ASP A 149 11.08 -11.64 10.59
CA ASP A 149 9.84 -12.11 11.20
C ASP A 149 8.72 -11.05 11.07
N PRO A 150 7.56 -11.38 10.47
CA PRO A 150 6.45 -10.44 10.27
C PRO A 150 5.95 -9.76 11.54
N LYS A 151 5.94 -10.45 12.70
CA LYS A 151 5.47 -9.86 13.95
C LYS A 151 6.44 -8.80 14.45
N LYS A 152 7.74 -9.11 14.45
CA LYS A 152 8.80 -8.15 14.80
C LYS A 152 8.84 -6.95 13.85
N ILE A 153 8.72 -7.17 12.53
CA ILE A 153 8.63 -6.08 11.53
C ILE A 153 7.43 -5.17 11.86
N ALA A 154 6.25 -5.76 12.06
CA ALA A 154 5.05 -4.99 12.35
C ALA A 154 5.17 -4.16 13.64
N ARG A 155 5.74 -4.74 14.70
CA ARG A 155 5.97 -4.04 15.98
C ARG A 155 7.00 -2.91 15.84
N GLU A 156 8.08 -3.15 15.10
CA GLU A 156 9.11 -2.14 14.85
C GLU A 156 8.56 -0.97 14.04
N LEU A 157 7.81 -1.25 12.97
CA LEU A 157 7.12 -0.23 12.18
C LEU A 157 6.05 0.51 13.00
N GLU A 158 5.32 -0.17 13.89
CA GLU A 158 4.36 0.45 14.81
C GLU A 158 5.04 1.45 15.73
N LEU A 159 6.18 1.09 16.32
CA LEU A 159 6.96 1.98 17.18
C LEU A 159 7.43 3.22 16.39
N LEU A 160 8.10 3.01 15.26
CA LEU A 160 8.63 4.11 14.43
C LEU A 160 7.51 5.04 13.95
N GLY A 161 6.43 4.47 13.42
CA GLY A 161 5.28 5.25 12.97
C GLY A 161 4.59 6.00 14.10
N SER A 162 4.48 5.40 15.29
CA SER A 162 3.87 6.06 16.45
C SER A 162 4.72 7.23 16.95
N VAL A 163 6.04 7.05 17.10
CA VAL A 163 6.96 8.13 17.50
C VAL A 163 6.93 9.28 16.50
N ARG A 164 7.08 8.98 15.21
CA ARG A 164 7.05 10.00 14.14
C ARG A 164 5.73 10.77 14.11
N TYR A 165 4.60 10.08 14.31
CA TYR A 165 3.30 10.73 14.35
C TYR A 165 3.15 11.66 15.56
N LEU A 166 3.70 11.29 16.72
CA LEU A 166 3.73 12.16 17.90
C LEU A 166 4.56 13.42 17.66
N HIS A 167 5.77 13.26 17.10
CA HIS A 167 6.63 14.40 16.78
C HIS A 167 5.96 15.37 15.82
N THR A 168 5.34 14.86 14.75
CA THR A 168 4.80 15.71 13.67
C THR A 168 3.39 16.22 13.88
N ARG A 169 2.49 15.42 14.48
CA ARG A 169 1.05 15.74 14.55
C ARG A 169 0.55 16.08 15.95
N PHE A 170 1.33 15.71 16.98
CA PHE A 170 1.07 16.13 18.36
C PHE A 170 2.12 17.13 18.87
N ASN A 171 2.94 17.68 17.97
CA ASN A 171 3.93 18.72 18.26
C ASN A 171 4.92 18.31 19.38
N MET A 172 5.36 17.06 19.35
CA MET A 172 6.26 16.48 20.37
C MET A 172 7.72 16.38 19.90
N SER A 173 8.13 17.10 18.84
CA SER A 173 9.49 17.02 18.29
C SER A 173 10.56 17.45 19.29
N ASP A 174 10.28 18.47 20.09
CA ASP A 174 11.24 19.08 21.02
C ASP A 174 11.11 18.49 22.43
N LYS A 175 10.31 17.43 22.57
CA LYS A 175 10.01 16.79 23.85
C LYS A 175 11.05 15.73 24.17
N SER A 176 11.32 15.57 25.46
CA SER A 176 12.22 14.53 25.93
C SER A 176 11.69 13.13 25.58
N VAL A 177 12.60 12.14 25.50
CA VAL A 177 12.22 10.73 25.27
C VAL A 177 11.20 10.25 26.31
N ALA A 178 11.37 10.66 27.57
CA ALA A 178 10.43 10.36 28.66
C ALA A 178 9.03 10.92 28.40
N GLU A 179 8.91 12.16 27.91
CA GLU A 179 7.62 12.77 27.56
C GLU A 179 6.96 12.07 26.37
N VAL A 180 7.72 11.73 25.31
CA VAL A 180 7.22 10.95 24.17
C VAL A 180 6.73 9.58 24.64
N THR A 181 7.50 8.91 25.51
CA THR A 181 7.13 7.63 26.10
C THR A 181 5.83 7.72 26.88
N LYS A 182 5.66 8.74 27.74
CA LYS A 182 4.40 9.00 28.45
C LYS A 182 3.25 9.25 27.48
N GLY A 183 3.49 10.00 26.41
CA GLY A 183 2.50 10.27 25.36
C GLY A 183 2.03 8.99 24.65
N LEU A 184 2.93 8.03 24.43
CA LEU A 184 2.61 6.70 23.90
C LEU A 184 1.82 5.86 24.91
N ILE A 185 2.24 5.84 26.18
CA ILE A 185 1.55 5.10 27.26
C ILE A 185 0.11 5.59 27.43
N HIS A 186 -0.10 6.92 27.45
CA HIS A 186 -1.45 7.51 27.54
C HIS A 186 -2.36 7.12 26.36
N ARG A 187 -1.77 6.68 25.24
CA ARG A 187 -2.48 6.20 24.04
C ARG A 187 -2.54 4.67 23.97
N GLY A 188 -2.32 3.98 25.09
CA GLY A 188 -2.44 2.52 25.22
C GLY A 188 -1.25 1.74 24.66
N LYS A 189 -0.07 2.35 24.56
CA LYS A 189 1.16 1.68 24.11
C LYS A 189 2.03 1.21 25.27
N SER A 190 2.70 0.09 25.08
CA SER A 190 3.64 -0.49 26.06
C SER A 190 5.08 -0.54 25.53
N PHE A 191 5.56 0.61 25.02
CA PHE A 191 6.96 0.76 24.62
C PHE A 191 7.79 1.33 25.77
N THR A 192 8.99 0.79 25.97
CA THR A 192 9.93 1.28 26.97
C THR A 192 10.64 2.55 26.49
N GLU A 193 11.14 3.36 27.42
CA GLU A 193 11.89 4.56 27.08
C GLU A 193 13.14 4.26 26.24
N LYS A 194 13.81 3.13 26.51
CA LYS A 194 14.95 2.65 25.71
C LYS A 194 14.55 2.40 24.25
N GLU A 195 13.39 1.79 24.02
CA GLU A 195 12.89 1.56 22.67
C GLU A 195 12.54 2.86 21.97
N VAL A 196 11.89 3.79 22.67
CA VAL A 196 11.54 5.11 22.13
C VAL A 196 12.81 5.90 21.79
N LYS A 197 13.83 5.87 22.64
CA LYS A 197 15.14 6.49 22.37
C LYS A 197 15.75 5.96 21.08
N LEU A 198 15.86 4.63 20.95
CA LEU A 198 16.42 3.99 19.76
C LEU A 198 15.58 4.28 18.50
N ALA A 199 14.26 4.37 18.64
CA ALA A 199 13.37 4.74 17.55
C ALA A 199 13.59 6.19 17.11
N THR A 200 13.68 7.14 18.04
CA THR A 200 13.98 8.56 17.74
C THR A 200 15.33 8.72 17.06
N GLU A 201 16.37 8.05 17.54
CA GLU A 201 17.70 8.06 16.90
C GLU A 201 17.66 7.46 15.48
N LYS A 202 16.88 6.39 15.28
CA LYS A 202 16.70 5.77 13.97
C LYS A 202 15.97 6.69 12.99
N LEU A 203 14.90 7.34 13.43
CA LEU A 203 14.15 8.31 12.62
C LEU A 203 15.07 9.48 12.22
N SER A 204 15.81 10.04 13.18
CA SER A 204 16.75 11.14 12.91
C SER A 204 17.82 10.75 11.88
N LYS A 205 18.38 9.54 11.95
CA LYS A 205 19.33 9.03 10.93
C LYS A 205 18.72 8.88 9.54
N LEU A 206 17.41 8.66 9.46
CA LEU A 206 16.68 8.63 8.19
C LEU A 206 16.32 10.04 7.71
N GLY A 207 16.50 11.09 8.52
CA GLY A 207 16.00 12.44 8.21
C GLY A 207 14.49 12.59 8.47
N LEU A 208 13.96 11.76 9.38
CA LEU A 208 12.59 11.75 9.90
C LEU A 208 12.55 12.12 11.39
#